data_AF-U6KWF0-F1
#
_entry.id   AF-U6KWF0-F1
#
_cell.length_a   1.000
_cell.length_b   1.000
_cell.length_c   1.000
_cell.angle_alpha   90.00
_cell.angle_beta   90.00
_cell.angle_gamma   90.00
#
_symmetry.space_group_name_H-M   'P 1'
#
loop_
_entity.id
_entity.type
_entity.pdbx_description
1 polymer ?
#
loop_
_entity_poly.entity_id
_entity_poly.type
_entity_poly.pdbx_seq_one_letter_code
_entity_poly.pdbx_strand_id
1 'polypeptide(L)'
;MGPPGTSSCSSSRSCSSCSSSSHRNYLMPLLALFGVATVIRYVLHISVAAPSTLLLVYSSSSNSRSSFTEAIAREEVGLSPFAAGLYTHLPPVFALLKTLTGCSSSSGSSRKGSSSCEFKLFLLHLLVDLAIAAALAAAAAFLQQQDAESLQEPEQLEQQQLQQGMQQQRPAAFIEEQQKEQQRQQQQQRIVNGGLFSTRFIAPCLAAAFFLFHPYTLIGALAVSLHQVPLLLLAAAIVAAAAASRAAAAAHAAAAAAKTAPERTAPEQQQQQGLQQQAQRCLSAAAKAAAASAAAAVGRGFVFLLGTTAAAACILSAVAAAAKWDMHFLRACFAPQWQLEPIEPGMGVSWYLLTLVFDRYRSIYVFAFQALSFVLAVPLALGFVGNPLAHCQAVVALMVLFQQSPSLTDFAFLQVGITALVAALIPIGFSLWIDRGSSPPNVAYALQSLHHMFSCLLVGETLRVAVQRQQRYEQQQLVQQQLLQQQQKQKLL
;
A
#
# COMPACT_ATOMS: atom_id res chain seq x y z
N MET A 1 29.21 36.34 54.23
CA MET A 1 29.74 35.69 53.02
C MET A 1 29.69 34.20 53.23
N GLY A 2 28.61 33.56 52.78
CA GLY A 2 28.46 32.10 52.74
C GLY A 2 28.16 31.70 51.30
N PRO A 3 28.65 30.54 50.81
CA PRO A 3 28.48 30.18 49.41
C PRO A 3 27.01 29.79 49.15
N PRO A 4 26.48 30.09 47.95
CA PRO A 4 25.13 29.71 47.58
C PRO A 4 25.06 28.20 47.31
N GLY A 5 24.09 27.54 47.94
CA GLY A 5 23.79 26.13 47.74
C GLY A 5 23.26 25.86 46.33
N THR A 6 23.91 24.94 45.63
CA THR A 6 23.47 24.39 44.36
C THR A 6 22.30 23.43 44.61
N SER A 7 21.08 23.86 44.30
CA SER A 7 19.89 23.00 44.26
C SER A 7 19.91 22.12 43.01
N SER A 8 20.23 20.85 43.18
CA SER A 8 20.15 19.80 42.17
C SER A 8 18.69 19.44 41.89
N CYS A 9 18.15 19.91 40.76
CA CYS A 9 16.91 19.44 40.16
C CYS A 9 17.15 18.08 39.47
N SER A 10 16.89 16.99 40.20
CA SER A 10 16.89 15.63 39.66
C SER A 10 15.55 14.97 39.94
N SER A 11 14.60 15.08 39.01
CA SER A 11 13.36 14.28 38.96
C SER A 11 12.63 14.44 37.62
N SER A 12 13.23 13.98 36.53
CA SER A 12 12.51 13.66 35.29
C SER A 12 12.21 12.15 35.27
N ARG A 13 11.16 11.75 36.00
CA ARG A 13 10.66 10.37 35.94
C ARG A 13 9.96 10.15 34.59
N SER A 14 10.55 9.22 33.85
CA SER A 14 10.07 8.56 32.65
C SER A 14 8.63 8.03 32.78
N CYS A 15 7.66 8.74 32.22
CA CYS A 15 6.31 8.26 31.94
C CYS A 15 6.24 7.77 30.48
N SER A 16 6.65 6.53 30.22
CA SER A 16 6.57 5.93 28.87
C SER A 16 6.03 4.49 28.84
N SER A 17 5.47 4.00 29.94
CA SER A 17 5.22 2.55 30.11
C SER A 17 3.79 2.07 29.81
N CYS A 18 2.82 2.92 29.47
CA CYS A 18 1.40 2.51 29.44
C CYS A 18 0.80 2.15 28.07
N SER A 19 1.51 2.27 26.95
CA SER A 19 0.93 2.06 25.61
C SER A 19 1.07 0.64 25.04
N SER A 20 1.73 -0.28 25.76
CA SER A 20 2.12 -1.59 25.19
C SER A 20 1.03 -2.69 25.21
N SER A 21 -0.09 -2.51 25.93
CA SER A 21 -1.09 -3.59 26.08
C SER A 21 -1.94 -3.83 24.83
N SER A 22 -2.20 -2.81 24.01
CA SER A 22 -3.10 -2.92 22.85
C SER A 22 -2.48 -3.71 21.68
N HIS A 23 -1.16 -3.63 21.49
CA HIS A 23 -0.48 -4.31 20.37
C HIS A 23 -0.53 -5.84 20.47
N ARG A 24 -0.65 -6.42 21.67
CA ARG A 24 -0.67 -7.88 21.85
C ARG A 24 -1.92 -8.55 21.28
N ASN A 25 -3.02 -7.83 21.15
CA ASN A 25 -4.31 -8.41 20.76
C ASN A 25 -4.36 -8.85 19.28
N TYR A 26 -3.53 -8.28 18.41
CA TYR A 26 -3.52 -8.63 16.98
C TYR A 26 -2.47 -9.67 16.60
N LEU A 27 -1.44 -9.88 17.42
CA LEU A 27 -0.31 -10.72 17.05
C LEU A 27 -0.67 -12.21 17.05
N MET A 28 -1.41 -12.68 18.05
CA MET A 28 -1.88 -14.07 18.13
C MET A 28 -2.81 -14.49 16.98
N PRO A 29 -3.89 -13.75 16.65
CA PRO A 29 -4.75 -14.11 15.52
C PRO A 29 -4.01 -14.05 14.18
N LEU A 30 -3.05 -13.13 14.03
CA LEU A 30 -2.25 -12.99 12.81
C LEU A 30 -1.25 -14.15 12.65
N LEU A 31 -0.61 -14.61 13.73
CA LEU A 31 0.22 -15.82 13.72
C LEU A 31 -0.61 -17.08 13.39
N ALA A 32 -1.80 -17.22 13.99
CA ALA A 32 -2.70 -18.34 13.69
C ALA A 32 -3.13 -18.32 12.21
N LEU A 33 -3.49 -17.15 11.70
CA LEU A 33 -3.84 -16.93 10.29
C LEU A 33 -2.71 -17.34 9.35
N PHE A 34 -1.48 -16.91 9.62
CA PHE A 34 -0.31 -17.27 8.83
C PHE A 34 -0.04 -18.77 8.88
N GLY A 35 -0.12 -19.40 10.06
CA GLY A 35 0.02 -20.84 10.21
C GLY A 35 -1.00 -21.62 9.37
N VAL A 36 -2.28 -21.23 9.45
CA VAL A 36 -3.37 -21.87 8.67
C VAL A 36 -3.15 -21.69 7.17
N ALA A 37 -2.81 -20.49 6.71
CA ALA A 37 -2.55 -20.21 5.30
C ALA A 37 -1.34 -21.01 4.77
N THR A 38 -0.26 -21.11 5.56
CA THR A 38 0.91 -21.94 5.24
C THR A 38 0.55 -23.40 5.10
N VAL A 39 -0.20 -23.96 6.05
CA VAL A 39 -0.63 -25.36 6.01
C VAL A 39 -1.50 -25.62 4.78
N ILE A 40 -2.49 -24.76 4.50
CA ILE A 40 -3.35 -24.90 3.32
C ILE A 40 -2.53 -24.88 2.03
N ARG A 41 -1.61 -23.93 1.87
CA ARG A 41 -0.77 -23.83 0.67
C ARG A 41 0.17 -25.01 0.51
N TYR A 42 0.75 -25.49 1.60
CA TYR A 42 1.59 -26.69 1.61
C TYR A 42 0.79 -27.95 1.23
N VAL A 43 -0.40 -28.13 1.80
CA VAL A 43 -1.30 -29.24 1.46
C VAL A 43 -1.72 -29.16 0.00
N LEU A 44 -2.07 -27.96 -0.51
CA LEU A 44 -2.42 -27.77 -1.91
C LEU A 44 -1.24 -28.09 -2.83
N HIS A 45 -0.02 -27.67 -2.48
CA HIS A 45 1.18 -27.96 -3.26
C HIS A 45 1.47 -29.47 -3.37
N ILE A 46 1.25 -30.23 -2.30
CA ILE A 46 1.44 -31.69 -2.30
C ILE A 46 0.28 -32.41 -2.99
N SER A 47 -0.95 -31.99 -2.74
CA SER A 47 -2.16 -32.70 -3.16
C SER A 47 -2.52 -32.44 -4.62
N VAL A 48 -2.20 -31.25 -5.12
CA VAL A 48 -2.62 -30.83 -6.46
C VAL A 48 -1.44 -30.99 -7.41
N ALA A 49 -1.37 -32.15 -8.06
CA ALA A 49 -0.72 -32.26 -9.36
C ALA A 49 -1.57 -31.48 -10.38
N ALA A 50 -1.50 -30.15 -10.32
CA ALA A 50 -2.31 -29.29 -11.17
C ALA A 50 -2.03 -29.67 -12.64
N PRO A 51 -3.09 -29.92 -13.45
CA PRO A 51 -2.91 -30.07 -14.88
C PRO A 51 -2.17 -28.84 -15.41
N SER A 52 -1.09 -29.06 -16.15
CA SER A 52 -0.26 -28.00 -16.73
C SER A 52 -1.06 -27.02 -17.58
N THR A 53 -2.22 -27.43 -18.09
CA THR A 53 -3.18 -26.60 -18.85
C THR A 53 -3.87 -25.54 -18.00
N LEU A 54 -4.22 -25.81 -16.74
CA LEU A 54 -4.81 -24.79 -15.86
C LEU A 54 -3.78 -23.73 -15.47
N LEU A 55 -2.51 -24.11 -15.31
CA LEU A 55 -1.43 -23.18 -14.94
C LEU A 55 -1.13 -22.16 -16.05
N LEU A 56 -1.29 -22.54 -17.31
CA LEU A 56 -1.12 -21.66 -18.47
C LEU A 56 -2.13 -20.50 -18.51
N VAL A 57 -3.31 -20.66 -17.90
CA VAL A 57 -4.34 -19.60 -17.87
C VAL A 57 -4.01 -18.52 -16.85
N TYR A 58 -3.29 -18.88 -15.78
CA TYR A 58 -3.05 -17.99 -14.65
C TYR A 58 -1.66 -17.34 -14.64
N SER A 59 -0.67 -17.99 -15.23
CA SER A 59 0.68 -17.44 -15.36
C SER A 59 0.98 -17.18 -16.82
N SER A 60 1.46 -15.96 -17.13
CA SER A 60 2.14 -15.72 -18.40
C SER A 60 3.27 -16.75 -18.56
N SER A 61 3.46 -17.28 -19.77
CA SER A 61 4.47 -18.28 -20.10
C SER A 61 5.81 -17.96 -19.43
N SER A 62 6.26 -16.71 -19.55
CA SER A 62 7.54 -16.20 -19.05
C SER A 62 7.74 -16.19 -17.52
N ASN A 63 6.66 -16.27 -16.72
CA ASN A 63 6.74 -16.27 -15.25
C ASN A 63 6.38 -17.62 -14.63
N SER A 64 6.26 -18.66 -15.44
CA SER A 64 5.88 -20.00 -14.99
C SER A 64 7.08 -20.81 -14.47
N ARG A 65 6.78 -21.78 -13.60
CA ARG A 65 7.75 -22.80 -13.16
C ARG A 65 8.44 -23.50 -14.33
N SER A 66 7.70 -23.84 -15.39
CA SER A 66 8.24 -24.52 -16.57
C SER A 66 9.31 -23.68 -17.25
N SER A 67 9.09 -22.36 -17.35
CA SER A 67 10.08 -21.45 -17.91
C SER A 67 11.34 -21.42 -17.06
N PHE A 68 11.22 -21.39 -15.73
CA PHE A 68 12.38 -21.43 -14.82
C PHE A 68 13.23 -22.68 -15.04
N THR A 69 12.57 -23.84 -15.11
CA THR A 69 13.25 -25.12 -15.36
C THR A 69 13.87 -25.18 -16.75
N GLU A 70 13.20 -24.63 -17.77
CA GLU A 70 13.73 -24.57 -19.14
C GLU A 70 14.95 -23.63 -19.22
N ALA A 71 14.92 -22.50 -18.52
CA ALA A 71 16.03 -21.57 -18.45
C ALA A 71 17.26 -22.18 -17.77
N ILE A 72 17.08 -22.92 -16.68
CA ILE A 72 18.16 -23.69 -16.05
C ILE A 72 18.70 -24.73 -17.04
N ALA A 73 17.83 -25.49 -17.70
CA ALA A 73 18.24 -26.51 -18.67
C ALA A 73 19.03 -25.91 -19.86
N ARG A 74 18.65 -24.72 -20.33
CA ARG A 74 19.41 -24.00 -21.37
C ARG A 74 20.78 -23.58 -20.89
N GLU A 75 20.86 -23.04 -19.69
CA GLU A 75 22.13 -22.63 -19.10
C GLU A 75 23.07 -23.84 -18.90
N GLU A 76 22.53 -25.02 -18.54
CA GLU A 76 23.28 -26.27 -18.45
C GLU A 76 23.89 -26.72 -19.78
N VAL A 77 23.25 -26.38 -20.91
CA VAL A 77 23.75 -26.64 -22.27
C VAL A 77 24.67 -25.51 -22.78
N GLY A 78 24.93 -24.49 -21.96
CA GLY A 78 25.74 -23.32 -22.33
C GLY A 78 24.99 -22.33 -23.23
N LEU A 79 23.67 -22.44 -23.33
CA LEU A 79 22.81 -21.46 -24.00
C LEU A 79 22.39 -20.36 -23.02
N SER A 80 22.17 -19.16 -23.53
CA SER A 80 21.64 -18.08 -22.70
C SER A 80 20.23 -18.41 -22.20
N PRO A 81 19.95 -18.34 -20.89
CA PRO A 81 18.61 -18.57 -20.34
C PRO A 81 17.60 -17.52 -20.83
N PHE A 82 18.08 -16.41 -21.40
CA PHE A 82 17.27 -15.31 -21.93
C PHE A 82 16.99 -15.43 -23.43
N ALA A 83 17.60 -16.41 -24.11
CA ALA A 83 17.32 -16.64 -25.53
C ALA A 83 15.89 -17.17 -25.73
N ALA A 84 15.26 -16.78 -26.84
CA ALA A 84 13.93 -17.22 -27.27
C ALA A 84 12.77 -16.92 -26.30
N GLY A 85 12.72 -15.71 -25.73
CA GLY A 85 11.49 -15.17 -25.13
C GLY A 85 11.16 -15.59 -23.69
N LEU A 86 11.67 -16.72 -23.20
CA LEU A 86 11.23 -17.32 -21.93
C LEU A 86 11.45 -16.45 -20.67
N TYR A 87 12.49 -15.61 -20.64
CA TYR A 87 12.80 -14.71 -19.51
C TYR A 87 13.17 -13.30 -19.96
N THR A 88 12.72 -12.89 -21.15
CA THR A 88 13.07 -11.57 -21.68
C THR A 88 12.69 -10.48 -20.69
N HIS A 89 11.58 -10.59 -19.96
CA HIS A 89 11.09 -9.47 -19.17
C HIS A 89 11.64 -9.34 -17.74
N LEU A 90 12.21 -10.38 -17.13
CA LEU A 90 12.76 -10.31 -15.76
C LEU A 90 14.09 -11.08 -15.54
N PRO A 91 15.17 -10.79 -16.30
CA PRO A 91 16.47 -11.38 -16.04
C PRO A 91 16.98 -11.27 -14.59
N PRO A 92 16.73 -10.16 -13.85
CA PRO A 92 17.16 -10.06 -12.46
C PRO A 92 16.49 -11.04 -11.52
N VAL A 93 15.22 -11.33 -11.80
CA VAL A 93 14.47 -12.28 -10.99
C VAL A 93 15.01 -13.68 -11.22
N PHE A 94 15.31 -14.08 -12.45
CA PHE A 94 15.93 -15.38 -12.72
C PHE A 94 17.25 -15.57 -11.93
N ALA A 95 18.16 -14.59 -12.01
CA ALA A 95 19.43 -14.67 -11.30
C ALA A 95 19.24 -14.75 -9.77
N LEU A 96 18.33 -13.93 -9.23
CA LEU A 96 17.98 -13.94 -7.80
C LEU A 96 17.40 -15.29 -7.37
N LEU A 97 16.46 -15.84 -8.13
CA LEU A 97 15.87 -17.15 -7.84
C LEU A 97 16.91 -18.24 -7.89
N LYS A 98 17.79 -18.23 -8.90
CA LYS A 98 18.86 -19.23 -9.03
C LYS A 98 19.79 -19.20 -7.82
N THR A 99 20.16 -17.99 -7.36
CA THR A 99 21.00 -17.83 -6.17
C THR A 99 20.30 -18.25 -4.88
N LEU A 100 19.03 -17.86 -4.70
CA LEU A 100 18.26 -18.19 -3.49
C LEU A 100 17.90 -19.69 -3.41
N THR A 101 17.58 -20.31 -4.54
CA THR A 101 17.25 -21.75 -4.59
C THR A 101 18.51 -22.62 -4.57
N GLY A 102 19.67 -22.05 -4.92
CA GLY A 102 20.93 -22.79 -5.03
C GLY A 102 20.88 -23.85 -6.14
N CYS A 103 20.02 -23.67 -7.14
CA CYS A 103 19.96 -24.55 -8.31
C CYS A 103 21.11 -24.16 -9.24
N SER A 104 22.32 -24.53 -8.84
CA SER A 104 23.52 -24.40 -9.64
C SER A 104 23.82 -25.71 -10.36
N SER A 105 24.37 -25.58 -11.57
CA SER A 105 24.68 -26.64 -12.53
C SER A 105 25.83 -27.56 -12.09
N SER A 106 26.01 -27.82 -10.78
CA SER A 106 27.13 -28.63 -10.30
C SER A 106 27.00 -30.05 -10.82
N SER A 107 27.81 -30.31 -11.84
CA SER A 107 27.93 -31.48 -12.66
C SER A 107 28.39 -32.67 -11.81
N GLY A 108 27.57 -33.73 -11.81
CA GLY A 108 28.00 -35.05 -11.41
C GLY A 108 27.62 -35.46 -9.98
N SER A 109 26.35 -35.80 -9.77
CA SER A 109 25.99 -37.14 -9.23
C SER A 109 24.48 -37.27 -9.00
N SER A 110 23.87 -38.20 -9.74
CA SER A 110 22.57 -38.86 -9.46
C SER A 110 21.27 -38.04 -9.57
N ARG A 111 20.30 -38.59 -10.33
CA ARG A 111 18.96 -38.07 -10.70
C ARG A 111 18.00 -37.71 -9.53
N LYS A 112 18.46 -37.60 -8.27
CA LYS A 112 17.60 -37.29 -7.11
C LYS A 112 17.39 -35.78 -6.85
N GLY A 113 17.89 -34.88 -7.70
CA GLY A 113 17.94 -33.43 -7.43
C GLY A 113 16.71 -32.57 -7.78
N SER A 114 15.80 -33.01 -8.66
CA SER A 114 14.74 -32.13 -9.19
C SER A 114 13.72 -31.68 -8.13
N SER A 115 13.34 -32.57 -7.20
CA SER A 115 12.34 -32.26 -6.17
C SER A 115 12.83 -31.23 -5.15
N SER A 116 14.14 -31.14 -4.90
CA SER A 116 14.69 -30.20 -3.92
C SER A 116 14.65 -28.76 -4.43
N CYS A 117 14.95 -28.52 -5.71
CA CYS A 117 14.91 -27.19 -6.31
C CYS A 117 13.47 -26.63 -6.29
N GLU A 118 12.51 -27.47 -6.68
CA GLU A 118 11.09 -27.12 -6.73
C GLU A 118 10.52 -26.78 -5.34
N PHE A 119 10.87 -27.58 -4.34
CA PHE A 119 10.43 -27.33 -2.98
C PHE A 119 11.00 -26.01 -2.42
N LYS A 120 12.26 -25.70 -2.72
CA LYS A 120 12.86 -24.41 -2.34
C LYS A 120 12.19 -23.22 -3.03
N LEU A 121 11.85 -23.37 -4.32
CA LEU A 121 11.14 -22.33 -5.06
C LEU A 121 9.73 -22.11 -4.47
N PHE A 122 9.02 -23.19 -4.14
CA PHE A 122 7.74 -23.10 -3.43
C PHE A 122 7.87 -22.41 -2.08
N LEU A 123 8.89 -22.76 -1.28
CA LEU A 123 9.13 -22.13 0.03
C LEU A 123 9.41 -20.64 -0.11
N LEU A 124 10.19 -20.24 -1.12
CA LEU A 124 10.46 -18.83 -1.40
C LEU A 124 9.17 -18.09 -1.75
N HIS A 125 8.32 -18.65 -2.60
CA HIS A 125 7.01 -18.08 -2.93
C HIS A 125 6.12 -17.93 -1.71
N LEU A 126 6.04 -18.98 -0.87
CA LEU A 126 5.29 -18.93 0.37
C LEU A 126 5.80 -17.82 1.29
N LEU A 127 7.12 -17.62 1.41
CA LEU A 127 7.70 -16.54 2.21
C LEU A 127 7.34 -15.16 1.64
N VAL A 128 7.38 -15.00 0.30
CA VAL A 128 6.98 -13.75 -0.37
C VAL A 128 5.50 -13.44 -0.08
N ASP A 129 4.60 -14.43 -0.18
CA ASP A 129 3.18 -14.25 0.12
C ASP A 129 2.92 -13.87 1.59
N LEU A 130 3.62 -14.53 2.53
CA LEU A 130 3.52 -14.18 3.94
C LEU A 130 4.06 -12.77 4.20
N ALA A 131 5.14 -12.36 3.52
CA ALA A 131 5.68 -11.01 3.62
C ALA A 131 4.71 -9.96 3.07
N ILE A 132 4.03 -10.23 1.94
CA ILE A 132 2.98 -9.37 1.40
C ILE A 132 1.83 -9.24 2.42
N ALA A 133 1.33 -10.36 2.93
CA ALA A 133 0.24 -10.37 3.90
C ALA A 133 0.60 -9.61 5.18
N ALA A 134 1.83 -9.78 5.68
CA ALA A 134 2.35 -9.06 6.83
C ALA A 134 2.47 -7.55 6.56
N ALA A 135 2.94 -7.16 5.38
CA ALA A 135 3.01 -5.76 4.96
C ALA A 135 1.59 -5.15 4.91
N LEU A 136 0.61 -5.83 4.31
CA LEU A 136 -0.76 -5.32 4.27
C LEU A 136 -1.41 -5.22 5.64
N ALA A 137 -1.18 -6.20 6.52
CA ALA A 137 -1.63 -6.13 7.90
C ALA A 137 -0.97 -4.96 8.66
N ALA A 138 0.33 -4.73 8.46
CA ALA A 138 1.04 -3.61 9.05
C ALA A 138 0.49 -2.27 8.55
N ALA A 139 0.26 -2.13 7.24
CA ALA A 139 -0.37 -0.95 6.66
C ALA A 139 -1.77 -0.69 7.25
N ALA A 140 -2.61 -1.73 7.34
CA ALA A 140 -3.93 -1.63 7.95
C ALA A 140 -3.85 -1.21 9.44
N ALA A 141 -2.89 -1.75 10.20
CA ALA A 141 -2.65 -1.38 11.58
C ALA A 141 -2.21 0.09 11.72
N PHE A 142 -1.34 0.57 10.84
CA PHE A 142 -0.92 1.98 10.82
C PHE A 142 -2.08 2.93 10.56
N LEU A 143 -2.97 2.58 9.64
CA LEU A 143 -4.15 3.39 9.34
C LEU A 143 -5.13 3.43 10.52
N GLN A 144 -5.41 2.28 11.12
CA GLN A 144 -6.27 2.21 12.31
C GLN A 144 -5.74 3.05 13.47
N GLN A 145 -4.41 3.07 13.68
CA GLN A 145 -3.80 3.92 14.70
C GLN A 145 -3.95 5.41 14.39
N GLN A 146 -3.77 5.82 13.13
CA GLN A 146 -3.90 7.21 12.72
C GLN A 146 -5.31 7.76 12.96
N ASP A 147 -6.35 6.97 12.71
CA ASP A 147 -7.72 7.37 13.00
C ASP A 147 -8.01 7.46 14.51
N ALA A 148 -7.48 6.51 15.29
CA ALA A 148 -7.64 6.52 16.75
C ALA A 148 -7.02 7.79 17.38
N GLU A 149 -5.85 8.22 16.90
CA GLU A 149 -5.21 9.47 17.32
C GLU A 149 -6.06 10.69 16.93
N SER A 150 -6.61 10.71 15.71
CA SER A 150 -7.44 11.83 15.22
C SER A 150 -8.74 12.03 16.01
N LEU A 151 -9.28 10.96 16.60
CA LEU A 151 -10.50 11.00 17.41
C LEU A 151 -10.22 11.42 18.87
N GLN A 152 -9.03 11.18 19.40
CA GLN A 152 -8.69 11.55 20.79
C GLN A 152 -8.40 13.05 20.96
N GLU A 153 -7.82 13.70 19.95
CA GLU A 153 -7.45 15.12 20.02
C GLU A 153 -8.64 16.05 20.37
N PRO A 154 -9.83 15.97 19.73
CA PRO A 154 -10.96 16.82 20.09
C PRO A 154 -11.49 16.55 21.51
N GLU A 155 -11.49 15.29 21.98
CA GLU A 155 -11.98 14.96 23.32
C GLU A 155 -11.09 15.55 24.42
N GLN A 156 -9.77 15.54 24.24
CA GLN A 156 -8.85 16.15 25.19
C GLN A 156 -9.01 17.67 25.24
N LEU A 157 -9.16 18.31 24.06
CA LEU A 157 -9.35 19.75 23.97
C LEU A 157 -10.68 20.18 24.61
N GLU A 158 -11.73 19.39 24.43
CA GLU A 158 -13.03 19.63 25.03
C GLU A 158 -13.03 19.42 26.56
N GLN A 159 -12.39 18.35 27.05
CA GLN A 159 -12.20 18.13 28.49
C GLN A 159 -11.38 19.27 29.13
N GLN A 160 -10.36 19.75 28.43
CA GLN A 160 -9.53 20.85 28.91
C GLN A 160 -10.31 22.17 28.94
N GLN A 161 -11.19 22.43 27.97
CA GLN A 161 -12.10 23.58 28.00
C GLN A 161 -13.14 23.49 29.11
N LEU A 162 -13.73 22.31 29.34
CA LEU A 162 -14.67 22.07 30.45
C LEU A 162 -14.02 22.29 31.81
N GLN A 163 -12.76 21.85 32.00
CA GLN A 163 -12.00 22.13 33.22
C GLN A 163 -11.70 23.61 33.41
N GLN A 164 -11.38 24.34 32.35
CA GLN A 164 -11.15 25.79 32.43
C GLN A 164 -12.44 26.57 32.71
N GLY A 165 -13.58 26.13 32.17
CA GLY A 165 -14.88 26.74 32.43
C GLY A 165 -15.34 26.63 33.88
N MET A 166 -15.00 25.53 34.56
CA MET A 166 -15.34 25.29 35.98
C MET A 166 -14.65 26.25 36.96
N GLN A 167 -13.58 26.95 36.56
CA GLN A 167 -12.87 27.90 37.43
C GLN A 167 -13.47 29.32 37.42
N GLN A 168 -14.39 29.64 36.51
CA GLN A 168 -14.96 30.99 36.41
C GLN A 168 -16.33 31.04 37.10
N GLN A 169 -16.35 31.59 38.32
CA GLN A 169 -17.49 31.70 39.23
C GLN A 169 -18.79 32.17 38.53
N ARG A 170 -19.69 31.23 38.24
CA ARG A 170 -21.12 31.46 37.98
C ARG A 170 -21.94 30.52 38.87
N PRO A 171 -23.20 30.86 39.19
CA PRO A 171 -24.01 30.11 40.15
C PRO A 171 -24.19 28.64 39.73
N ALA A 172 -23.78 27.74 40.62
CA ALA A 172 -23.51 26.33 40.35
C ALA A 172 -24.71 25.53 39.79
N ALA A 173 -25.94 25.92 40.11
CA ALA A 173 -27.13 25.14 39.78
C ALA A 173 -27.48 25.15 38.27
N PHE A 174 -27.28 26.28 37.57
CA PHE A 174 -27.64 26.38 36.15
C PHE A 174 -26.59 25.71 35.23
N ILE A 175 -25.34 25.67 35.68
CA ILE A 175 -24.24 25.03 34.94
C ILE A 175 -24.38 23.51 34.97
N GLU A 176 -24.80 22.94 36.10
CA GLU A 176 -24.91 21.49 36.25
C GLU A 176 -25.99 20.91 35.33
N GLU A 177 -27.14 21.58 35.20
CA GLU A 177 -28.23 21.13 34.32
C GLU A 177 -27.83 21.24 32.84
N GLN A 178 -27.20 22.35 32.45
CA GLN A 178 -26.73 22.54 31.08
C GLN A 178 -25.59 21.57 30.72
N GLN A 179 -24.68 21.27 31.64
CA GLN A 179 -23.65 20.23 31.46
C GLN A 179 -24.26 18.84 31.31
N LYS A 180 -25.31 18.53 32.08
CA LYS A 180 -25.96 17.22 32.04
C LYS A 180 -26.71 17.01 30.73
N GLU A 181 -27.36 18.06 30.21
CA GLU A 181 -27.98 18.03 28.88
C GLU A 181 -26.95 17.91 27.77
N GLN A 182 -25.85 18.67 27.86
CA GLN A 182 -24.77 18.60 26.87
C GLN A 182 -24.07 17.24 26.88
N GLN A 183 -23.83 16.65 28.05
CA GLN A 183 -23.33 15.29 28.20
C GLN A 183 -24.30 14.25 27.66
N ARG A 184 -25.61 14.41 27.87
CA ARG A 184 -26.63 13.52 27.29
C ARG A 184 -26.63 13.61 25.77
N GLN A 185 -26.61 14.82 25.20
CA GLN A 185 -26.56 15.01 23.75
C GLN A 185 -25.27 14.44 23.15
N GLN A 186 -24.13 14.61 23.82
CA GLN A 186 -22.87 13.99 23.40
C GLN A 186 -22.86 12.47 23.53
N GLN A 187 -23.40 11.90 24.61
CA GLN A 187 -23.54 10.45 24.74
C GLN A 187 -24.46 9.90 23.66
N GLN A 188 -25.56 10.60 23.34
CA GLN A 188 -26.48 10.17 22.31
C GLN A 188 -25.87 10.30 20.91
N GLN A 189 -25.11 11.36 20.63
CA GLN A 189 -24.30 11.47 19.41
C GLN A 189 -23.20 10.41 19.35
N ARG A 190 -22.55 10.07 20.46
CA ARG A 190 -21.58 8.96 20.55
C ARG A 190 -22.22 7.61 20.28
N ILE A 191 -23.43 7.36 20.78
CA ILE A 191 -24.13 6.09 20.54
C ILE A 191 -24.58 5.99 19.07
N VAL A 192 -25.13 7.08 18.52
CA VAL A 192 -25.58 7.13 17.12
C VAL A 192 -24.40 7.05 16.14
N ASN A 193 -23.28 7.72 16.43
CA ASN A 193 -22.10 7.69 15.57
C ASN A 193 -21.17 6.49 15.84
N GLY A 194 -21.10 5.99 17.07
CA GLY A 194 -20.20 4.90 17.46
C GLY A 194 -20.57 3.55 16.85
N GLY A 195 -21.86 3.28 16.65
CA GLY A 195 -22.33 2.00 16.09
C GLY A 195 -22.12 1.84 14.59
N LEU A 196 -22.11 2.94 13.82
CA LEU A 196 -22.06 2.90 12.35
C LEU A 196 -20.71 3.30 11.75
N PHE A 197 -19.83 3.96 12.52
CA PHE A 197 -18.54 4.45 12.01
C PHE A 197 -17.33 3.58 12.42
N SER A 198 -17.47 2.70 13.43
CA SER A 198 -16.37 1.87 13.95
C SER A 198 -15.97 0.71 13.01
N THR A 199 -16.81 0.35 12.03
CA THR A 199 -16.55 -0.74 11.06
C THR A 199 -15.79 -0.30 9.80
N ARG A 200 -15.32 0.96 9.72
CA ARG A 200 -14.82 1.54 8.47
C ARG A 200 -13.46 1.05 8.00
N PHE A 201 -12.71 0.33 8.82
CA PHE A 201 -11.36 -0.11 8.46
C PHE A 201 -11.24 -1.61 8.54
N ILE A 202 -10.62 -2.16 7.50
CA ILE A 202 -10.27 -3.58 7.42
C ILE A 202 -9.32 -3.88 8.58
N ALA A 203 -9.74 -4.78 9.48
CA ALA A 203 -8.87 -5.23 10.56
C ALA A 203 -7.56 -5.80 9.97
N PRO A 204 -6.38 -5.62 10.62
CA PRO A 204 -5.10 -6.12 10.10
C PRO A 204 -5.14 -7.60 9.73
N CYS A 205 -5.80 -8.42 10.57
CA CYS A 205 -6.01 -9.84 10.31
C CYS A 205 -6.89 -10.08 9.08
N LEU A 206 -7.92 -9.26 8.88
CA LEU A 206 -8.81 -9.37 7.73
C LEU A 206 -8.09 -8.97 6.42
N ALA A 207 -7.24 -7.94 6.45
CA ALA A 207 -6.43 -7.53 5.30
C ALA A 207 -5.47 -8.66 4.87
N ALA A 208 -4.76 -9.25 5.83
CA ALA A 208 -3.92 -10.42 5.58
C ALA A 208 -4.74 -11.63 5.09
N ALA A 209 -5.91 -11.89 5.67
CA ALA A 209 -6.75 -13.02 5.31
C ALA A 209 -7.28 -12.89 3.89
N PHE A 210 -7.74 -11.70 3.48
CA PHE A 210 -8.19 -11.44 2.12
C PHE A 210 -7.09 -11.69 1.10
N PHE A 211 -5.85 -11.33 1.39
CA PHE A 211 -4.72 -11.64 0.50
C PHE A 211 -4.37 -13.13 0.51
N LEU A 212 -4.20 -13.74 1.69
CA LEU A 212 -3.70 -15.12 1.81
C LEU A 212 -4.68 -16.18 1.30
N PHE A 213 -5.98 -15.94 1.47
CA PHE A 213 -7.05 -16.83 1.00
C PHE A 213 -7.67 -16.38 -0.31
N HIS A 214 -7.09 -15.37 -0.97
CA HIS A 214 -7.54 -14.98 -2.29
C HIS A 214 -7.38 -16.16 -3.26
N PRO A 215 -8.40 -16.55 -4.04
CA PRO A 215 -8.27 -17.67 -4.97
C PRO A 215 -7.12 -17.47 -5.95
N TYR A 216 -6.91 -16.24 -6.43
CA TYR A 216 -5.78 -15.93 -7.32
C TYR A 216 -4.42 -16.05 -6.66
N THR A 217 -4.25 -15.70 -5.38
CA THR A 217 -2.95 -15.84 -4.72
C THR A 217 -2.68 -17.30 -4.39
N LEU A 218 -3.71 -18.09 -4.07
CA LEU A 218 -3.61 -19.54 -3.91
C LEU A 218 -3.23 -20.21 -5.23
N ILE A 219 -3.90 -19.86 -6.34
CA ILE A 219 -3.59 -20.40 -7.66
C ILE A 219 -2.21 -19.92 -8.13
N GLY A 220 -1.85 -18.66 -7.89
CA GLY A 220 -0.53 -18.12 -8.20
C GLY A 220 0.59 -18.83 -7.44
N ALA A 221 0.36 -19.20 -6.17
CA ALA A 221 1.29 -19.99 -5.39
C ALA A 221 1.40 -21.45 -5.88
N LEU A 222 0.30 -22.05 -6.35
CA LEU A 222 0.33 -23.36 -7.01
C LEU A 222 1.06 -23.32 -8.36
N ALA A 223 0.90 -22.22 -9.10
CA ALA A 223 1.61 -21.96 -10.34
C ALA A 223 3.09 -21.61 -10.13
N VAL A 224 3.48 -21.30 -8.88
CA VAL A 224 4.82 -20.82 -8.52
C VAL A 224 5.19 -19.59 -9.38
N SER A 225 4.22 -18.68 -9.53
CA SER A 225 4.35 -17.53 -10.43
C SER A 225 5.08 -16.38 -9.77
N LEU A 226 6.12 -15.87 -10.44
CA LEU A 226 6.97 -14.75 -10.00
C LEU A 226 6.26 -13.40 -9.92
N HIS A 227 4.99 -13.39 -10.28
CA HIS A 227 4.12 -12.25 -10.19
C HIS A 227 4.04 -11.64 -8.78
N GLN A 228 4.28 -12.43 -7.74
CA GLN A 228 4.24 -11.96 -6.35
C GLN A 228 5.36 -10.97 -6.00
N VAL A 229 6.46 -10.93 -6.75
CA VAL A 229 7.58 -10.02 -6.45
C VAL A 229 7.19 -8.54 -6.64
N PRO A 230 6.62 -8.11 -7.79
CA PRO A 230 6.01 -6.79 -7.92
C PRO A 230 4.99 -6.45 -6.83
N LEU A 231 4.15 -7.42 -6.47
CA LEU A 231 3.15 -7.26 -5.41
C LEU A 231 3.78 -7.03 -4.03
N LEU A 232 4.92 -7.66 -3.72
CA LEU A 232 5.69 -7.42 -2.50
C LEU A 232 6.28 -6.03 -2.46
N LEU A 233 6.90 -5.58 -3.56
CA LEU A 233 7.44 -4.22 -3.66
C LEU A 233 6.33 -3.18 -3.47
N LEU A 234 5.17 -3.45 -4.03
CA LEU A 234 4.00 -2.63 -3.83
C LEU A 234 3.54 -2.62 -2.37
N ALA A 235 3.35 -3.78 -1.75
CA ALA A 235 2.91 -3.85 -0.36
C ALA A 235 3.90 -3.12 0.57
N ALA A 236 5.20 -3.23 0.30
CA ALA A 236 6.24 -2.47 1.00
C ALA A 236 6.09 -0.95 0.78
N ALA A 237 5.80 -0.49 -0.44
CA ALA A 237 5.55 0.91 -0.74
C ALA A 237 4.31 1.46 0.00
N ILE A 238 3.23 0.66 0.07
CA ILE A 238 2.02 1.00 0.82
C ILE A 238 2.33 1.16 2.32
N VAL A 239 3.10 0.24 2.90
CA VAL A 239 3.53 0.34 4.30
C VAL A 239 4.39 1.58 4.53
N ALA A 240 5.34 1.86 3.65
CA ALA A 240 6.19 3.03 3.75
C ALA A 240 5.36 4.33 3.66
N ALA A 241 4.38 4.38 2.76
CA ALA A 241 3.47 5.52 2.61
C ALA A 241 2.60 5.71 3.88
N ALA A 242 2.07 4.63 4.44
CA ALA A 242 1.28 4.68 5.68
C ALA A 242 2.13 5.08 6.91
N ALA A 243 3.39 4.65 6.96
CA ALA A 243 4.32 5.08 8.01
C ALA A 243 4.69 6.58 7.85
N ALA A 244 4.88 7.04 6.62
CA ALA A 244 5.20 8.44 6.32
C ALA A 244 4.03 9.39 6.62
N SER A 245 2.79 9.00 6.33
CA SER A 245 1.60 9.81 6.62
C SER A 245 1.44 10.09 8.11
N ARG A 246 1.72 9.09 8.95
CA ARG A 246 1.75 9.26 10.42
C ARG A 246 2.77 10.28 10.88
N ALA A 247 3.99 10.21 10.33
CA ALA A 247 5.03 11.17 10.69
C ALA A 247 4.65 12.61 10.31
N ALA A 248 3.91 12.80 9.21
CA ALA A 248 3.38 14.10 8.81
C ALA A 248 2.22 14.55 9.71
N ALA A 249 1.28 13.65 10.05
CA ALA A 249 0.14 13.95 10.92
C ALA A 249 0.59 14.36 12.34
N ALA A 250 1.54 13.63 12.93
CA ALA A 250 2.09 13.97 14.24
C ALA A 250 2.76 15.36 14.27
N ALA A 251 3.43 15.74 13.19
CA ALA A 251 4.02 17.07 13.07
C ALA A 251 2.95 18.17 12.95
N HIS A 252 1.87 17.91 12.23
CA HIS A 252 0.73 18.83 12.15
C HIS A 252 0.00 19.00 13.49
N ALA A 253 -0.22 17.92 14.23
CA ALA A 253 -0.82 17.97 15.57
C ALA A 253 0.05 18.77 16.54
N ALA A 254 1.38 18.57 16.52
CA ALA A 254 2.32 19.37 17.31
C ALA A 254 2.27 20.86 16.95
N ALA A 255 2.09 21.19 15.67
CA ALA A 255 1.95 22.58 15.21
C ALA A 255 0.58 23.19 15.57
N ALA A 256 -0.49 22.39 15.59
CA ALA A 256 -1.83 22.82 15.98
C ALA A 256 -1.92 23.09 17.49
N ALA A 257 -1.36 22.20 18.33
CA ALA A 257 -1.27 22.39 19.78
C ALA A 257 -0.49 23.66 20.17
N ALA A 258 0.50 24.06 19.37
CA ALA A 258 1.23 25.31 19.59
C ALA A 258 0.41 26.58 19.31
N LYS A 259 -0.67 26.49 18.52
CA LYS A 259 -1.53 27.64 18.15
C LYS A 259 -2.68 27.89 19.14
N THR A 260 -3.07 26.92 19.95
CA THR A 260 -4.28 26.99 20.79
C THR A 260 -4.03 27.45 22.23
N ALA A 261 -2.81 27.92 22.56
CA ALA A 261 -2.52 28.48 23.88
C ALA A 261 -3.36 29.77 24.11
N PRO A 262 -4.25 29.79 25.13
CA PRO A 262 -5.22 30.87 25.29
C PRO A 262 -4.57 32.18 25.76
N GLU A 263 -4.92 33.26 25.09
CA GLU A 263 -4.59 34.65 25.44
C GLU A 263 -5.35 35.03 26.72
N ARG A 264 -4.63 35.12 27.85
CA ARG A 264 -5.19 35.52 29.15
C ARG A 264 -5.26 37.04 29.25
N THR A 265 -6.39 37.54 29.73
CA THR A 265 -6.68 38.96 29.99
C THR A 265 -6.28 39.39 31.41
N ALA A 266 -5.99 40.68 31.53
CA ALA A 266 -5.06 41.33 32.46
C ALA A 266 -5.70 41.75 33.81
N PRO A 267 -4.90 42.20 34.81
CA PRO A 267 -4.11 43.44 34.72
C PRO A 267 -2.63 43.24 35.14
N GLU A 268 -1.75 42.95 34.19
CA GLU A 268 -0.28 43.04 34.31
C GLU A 268 0.32 43.51 32.97
N GLN A 269 0.05 44.77 32.60
CA GLN A 269 0.36 45.32 31.28
C GLN A 269 1.85 45.42 30.92
N GLN A 270 2.78 45.32 31.88
CA GLN A 270 4.23 45.33 31.58
C GLN A 270 4.84 43.94 31.40
N GLN A 271 4.28 42.90 32.01
CA GLN A 271 4.73 41.52 31.79
C GLN A 271 4.15 40.94 30.48
N GLN A 272 3.02 41.50 30.02
CA GLN A 272 2.32 41.06 28.82
C GLN A 272 3.02 41.42 27.50
N GLN A 273 3.79 42.51 27.43
CA GLN A 273 4.59 42.82 26.23
C GLN A 273 5.72 41.79 26.03
N GLY A 274 6.34 41.31 27.12
CA GLY A 274 7.32 40.23 27.06
C GLY A 274 6.69 38.91 26.61
N LEU A 275 5.51 38.58 27.15
CA LEU A 275 4.78 37.37 26.80
C LEU A 275 4.18 37.41 25.38
N GLN A 276 3.73 38.56 24.88
CA GLN A 276 3.30 38.70 23.48
C GLN A 276 4.47 38.54 22.51
N GLN A 277 5.64 39.14 22.79
CA GLN A 277 6.84 38.88 21.99
C GLN A 277 7.25 37.41 22.05
N GLN A 278 7.09 36.75 23.20
CA GLN A 278 7.39 35.34 23.35
C GLN A 278 6.36 34.45 22.61
N ALA A 279 5.08 34.79 22.63
CA ALA A 279 4.02 34.10 21.89
C ALA A 279 4.20 34.27 20.37
N GLN A 280 4.56 35.47 19.89
CA GLN A 280 4.91 35.69 18.47
C GLN A 280 6.18 34.95 18.06
N ARG A 281 7.18 34.87 18.95
CA ARG A 281 8.37 34.02 18.76
C ARG A 281 7.99 32.54 18.73
N CYS A 282 7.05 32.08 19.56
CA CYS A 282 6.55 30.71 19.57
C CYS A 282 5.72 30.38 18.32
N LEU A 283 4.84 31.27 17.86
CA LEU A 283 4.06 31.08 16.63
C LEU A 283 4.94 31.09 15.38
N SER A 284 5.91 32.01 15.31
CA SER A 284 6.88 32.02 14.22
C SER A 284 7.81 30.81 14.28
N ALA A 285 8.18 30.34 15.47
CA ALA A 285 8.91 29.08 15.65
C ALA A 285 8.07 27.86 15.28
N ALA A 286 6.77 27.84 15.58
CA ALA A 286 5.86 26.75 15.25
C ALA A 286 5.53 26.73 13.75
N ALA A 287 5.33 27.89 13.11
CA ALA A 287 5.19 27.99 11.66
C ALA A 287 6.48 27.57 10.96
N LYS A 288 7.65 27.96 11.47
CA LYS A 288 8.95 27.47 10.99
C LYS A 288 9.11 25.98 11.24
N ALA A 289 8.62 25.43 12.36
CA ALA A 289 8.66 24.01 12.66
C ALA A 289 7.72 23.20 11.76
N ALA A 290 6.53 23.72 11.45
CA ALA A 290 5.58 23.12 10.52
C ALA A 290 6.10 23.16 9.07
N ALA A 291 6.69 24.29 8.66
CA ALA A 291 7.36 24.41 7.38
C ALA A 291 8.58 23.49 7.31
N ALA A 292 9.38 23.40 8.38
CA ALA A 292 10.50 22.48 8.48
C ALA A 292 10.04 21.02 8.51
N SER A 293 8.89 20.69 9.10
CA SER A 293 8.35 19.34 9.11
C SER A 293 7.76 18.93 7.78
N ALA A 294 7.12 19.86 7.06
CA ALA A 294 6.65 19.65 5.69
C ALA A 294 7.85 19.48 4.75
N ALA A 295 8.87 20.35 4.85
CA ALA A 295 10.12 20.21 4.12
C ALA A 295 10.85 18.91 4.48
N ALA A 296 10.83 18.48 5.76
CA ALA A 296 11.38 17.21 6.19
C ALA A 296 10.55 16.01 5.69
N ALA A 297 9.22 16.13 5.56
CA ALA A 297 8.38 15.09 4.99
C ALA A 297 8.63 14.92 3.49
N VAL A 298 8.70 16.03 2.75
CA VAL A 298 9.12 16.05 1.33
C VAL A 298 10.54 15.53 1.20
N GLY A 299 11.45 15.96 2.06
CA GLY A 299 12.84 15.49 2.11
C GLY A 299 12.93 13.99 2.40
N ARG A 300 12.15 13.46 3.35
CA ARG A 300 12.06 12.01 3.63
C ARG A 300 11.47 11.24 2.45
N GLY A 301 10.44 11.79 1.79
CA GLY A 301 9.89 11.19 0.57
C GLY A 301 10.91 11.15 -0.56
N PHE A 302 11.66 12.23 -0.76
CA PHE A 302 12.73 12.31 -1.74
C PHE A 302 13.91 11.38 -1.40
N VAL A 303 14.31 11.31 -0.13
CA VAL A 303 15.34 10.36 0.35
C VAL A 303 14.85 8.91 0.22
N PHE A 304 13.57 8.63 0.45
CA PHE A 304 13.01 7.30 0.23
C PHE A 304 12.96 6.96 -1.27
N LEU A 305 12.59 7.90 -2.14
CA LEU A 305 12.62 7.73 -3.58
C LEU A 305 14.05 7.52 -4.09
N LEU A 306 15.01 8.34 -3.64
CA LEU A 306 16.44 8.17 -3.95
C LEU A 306 16.98 6.85 -3.38
N GLY A 307 16.60 6.49 -2.16
CA GLY A 307 17.04 5.27 -1.50
C GLY A 307 16.48 4.03 -2.18
N THR A 308 15.21 4.04 -2.59
CA THR A 308 14.58 2.94 -3.34
C THR A 308 15.11 2.84 -4.77
N THR A 309 15.31 3.96 -5.47
CA THR A 309 15.93 3.96 -6.80
C THR A 309 17.40 3.54 -6.73
N ALA A 310 18.17 3.99 -5.74
CA ALA A 310 19.53 3.54 -5.49
C ALA A 310 19.58 2.06 -5.12
N ALA A 311 18.70 1.57 -4.25
CA ALA A 311 18.60 0.15 -3.92
C ALA A 311 18.24 -0.70 -5.14
N ALA A 312 17.27 -0.24 -5.96
CA ALA A 312 16.92 -0.91 -7.22
C ALA A 312 18.09 -0.91 -8.20
N ALA A 313 18.83 0.20 -8.32
CA ALA A 313 20.03 0.30 -9.14
C ALA A 313 21.16 -0.61 -8.60
N CYS A 314 21.35 -0.70 -7.28
CA CYS A 314 22.32 -1.59 -6.65
C CYS A 314 21.96 -3.06 -6.85
N ILE A 315 20.69 -3.44 -6.67
CA ILE A 315 20.19 -4.79 -6.95
C ILE A 315 20.43 -5.11 -8.43
N LEU A 316 20.04 -4.20 -9.32
CA LEU A 316 20.24 -4.39 -10.75
C LEU A 316 21.72 -4.50 -11.13
N SER A 317 22.59 -3.71 -10.49
CA SER A 317 24.04 -3.76 -10.70
C SER A 317 24.66 -5.05 -10.16
N ALA A 318 24.24 -5.50 -8.97
CA ALA A 318 24.68 -6.76 -8.37
C ALA A 318 24.26 -7.96 -9.24
N VAL A 319 23.04 -7.92 -9.75
CA VAL A 319 22.52 -8.91 -10.69
C VAL A 319 23.27 -8.84 -12.02
N ALA A 320 23.50 -7.65 -12.58
CA ALA A 320 24.25 -7.49 -13.82
C ALA A 320 25.69 -8.02 -13.66
N ALA A 321 26.33 -7.76 -12.51
CA ALA A 321 27.63 -8.31 -12.16
C ALA A 321 27.60 -9.84 -12.04
N ALA A 322 26.56 -10.42 -11.43
CA ALA A 322 26.35 -11.87 -11.39
C ALA A 322 26.15 -12.47 -12.79
N ALA A 323 25.51 -11.73 -13.70
CA ALA A 323 25.36 -12.05 -15.12
C ALA A 323 26.60 -11.67 -15.96
N LYS A 324 27.74 -11.39 -15.32
CA LYS A 324 29.02 -11.03 -15.97
C LYS A 324 28.93 -9.84 -16.93
N TRP A 325 28.02 -8.90 -16.67
CA TRP A 325 27.76 -7.73 -17.51
C TRP A 325 27.43 -8.09 -18.97
N ASP A 326 26.76 -9.21 -19.20
CA ASP A 326 26.31 -9.58 -20.54
C ASP A 326 25.37 -8.48 -21.11
N MET A 327 25.75 -7.90 -22.25
CA MET A 327 24.94 -6.89 -22.93
C MET A 327 23.59 -7.46 -23.38
N HIS A 328 23.50 -8.78 -23.63
CA HIS A 328 22.22 -9.44 -23.85
C HIS A 328 21.35 -9.45 -22.61
N PHE A 329 21.93 -9.61 -21.41
CA PHE A 329 21.20 -9.50 -20.14
C PHE A 329 20.66 -8.08 -19.94
N LEU A 330 21.49 -7.05 -20.12
CA LEU A 330 21.04 -5.65 -19.97
C LEU A 330 20.01 -5.28 -21.03
N ARG A 331 20.22 -5.70 -22.29
CA ARG A 331 19.24 -5.55 -23.35
C ARG A 331 17.96 -6.26 -22.98
N ALA A 332 17.98 -7.51 -22.52
CA ALA A 332 16.77 -8.19 -22.06
C ALA A 332 16.10 -7.47 -20.87
N CYS A 333 16.83 -6.88 -19.93
CA CYS A 333 16.20 -6.15 -18.81
C CYS A 333 15.40 -4.91 -19.25
N PHE A 334 15.98 -4.12 -20.15
CA PHE A 334 15.45 -2.80 -20.48
C PHE A 334 14.76 -2.76 -21.83
N ALA A 335 15.29 -3.47 -22.82
CA ALA A 335 14.79 -3.44 -24.17
C ALA A 335 13.33 -3.87 -24.27
N PRO A 336 12.81 -4.92 -23.62
CA PRO A 336 11.41 -5.30 -23.81
C PRO A 336 10.42 -4.22 -23.36
N GLN A 337 10.79 -3.38 -22.40
CA GLN A 337 9.98 -2.24 -21.98
C GLN A 337 9.97 -1.12 -23.04
N TRP A 338 11.07 -0.96 -23.78
CA TRP A 338 11.31 0.15 -24.71
C TRP A 338 11.29 -0.20 -26.21
N GLN A 339 11.58 -1.45 -26.58
CA GLN A 339 11.76 -1.94 -27.95
C GLN A 339 10.47 -2.44 -28.57
N LEU A 340 9.34 -2.36 -27.87
CA LEU A 340 8.03 -2.70 -28.43
C LEU A 340 8.06 -4.07 -29.13
N GLU A 341 8.86 -4.99 -28.59
CA GLU A 341 9.08 -6.31 -29.18
C GLU A 341 7.72 -6.99 -29.36
N PRO A 342 7.53 -7.83 -30.39
CA PRO A 342 6.26 -8.46 -30.63
C PRO A 342 5.83 -9.21 -29.37
N ILE A 343 4.84 -8.66 -28.66
CA ILE A 343 4.15 -9.31 -27.55
C ILE A 343 3.87 -10.73 -28.02
N GLU A 344 4.49 -11.70 -27.33
CA GLU A 344 4.21 -13.11 -27.54
C GLU A 344 2.69 -13.32 -27.56
N PRO A 345 2.16 -14.26 -28.37
CA PRO A 345 0.74 -14.57 -28.37
C PRO A 345 0.23 -14.75 -26.94
N GLY A 346 -0.42 -13.69 -26.46
CA GLY A 346 -0.78 -13.52 -25.06
C GLY A 346 -2.28 -13.41 -24.98
N MET A 347 -2.86 -13.94 -23.90
CA MET A 347 -4.31 -13.94 -23.69
C MET A 347 -4.80 -12.57 -23.18
N GLY A 348 -4.34 -11.48 -23.82
CA GLY A 348 -4.57 -10.10 -23.44
C GLY A 348 -5.50 -9.35 -24.41
N VAL A 349 -6.44 -8.55 -23.90
CA VAL A 349 -7.21 -7.57 -24.71
C VAL A 349 -6.27 -6.67 -25.50
N SER A 350 -5.20 -6.21 -24.85
CA SER A 350 -4.17 -5.39 -25.45
C SER A 350 -3.43 -6.12 -26.57
N TRP A 351 -3.17 -7.42 -26.42
CA TRP A 351 -2.57 -8.24 -27.48
C TRP A 351 -3.51 -8.36 -28.68
N TYR A 352 -4.78 -8.68 -28.46
CA TYR A 352 -5.77 -8.80 -29.53
C TYR A 352 -5.97 -7.47 -30.28
N LEU A 353 -6.12 -6.36 -29.55
CA LEU A 353 -6.15 -5.03 -30.15
C LEU A 353 -4.87 -4.75 -30.95
N LEU A 354 -3.71 -5.15 -30.43
CA LEU A 354 -2.44 -5.04 -31.15
C LEU A 354 -2.41 -5.88 -32.43
N THR A 355 -3.03 -7.06 -32.44
CA THR A 355 -3.12 -7.89 -33.66
C THR A 355 -4.07 -7.31 -34.70
N LEU A 356 -5.06 -6.52 -34.26
CA LEU A 356 -5.99 -5.82 -35.16
C LEU A 356 -5.41 -4.50 -35.67
N VAL A 357 -4.60 -3.81 -34.87
CA VAL A 357 -3.87 -2.61 -35.28
C VAL A 357 -2.75 -3.05 -36.23
N PHE A 358 -2.73 -2.49 -37.45
CA PHE A 358 -1.68 -2.82 -38.42
C PHE A 358 -0.28 -2.70 -37.80
N ASP A 359 0.64 -3.60 -38.16
CA ASP A 359 2.03 -3.61 -37.66
C ASP A 359 2.69 -2.22 -37.70
N ARG A 360 2.33 -1.39 -38.70
CA ARG A 360 2.79 -0.02 -38.84
C ARG A 360 2.45 0.90 -37.65
N TYR A 361 1.31 0.70 -36.99
CA TYR A 361 0.85 1.55 -35.89
C TYR A 361 1.08 0.95 -34.50
N ARG A 362 1.54 -0.30 -34.44
CA ARG A 362 1.83 -1.02 -33.20
C ARG A 362 2.67 -0.19 -32.22
N SER A 363 3.72 0.44 -32.74
CA SER A 363 4.64 1.19 -31.88
C SER A 363 4.02 2.45 -31.29
N ILE A 364 3.22 3.16 -32.09
CA ILE A 364 2.50 4.35 -31.66
C ILE A 364 1.46 3.98 -30.61
N TYR A 365 0.77 2.86 -30.78
CA TYR A 365 -0.25 2.39 -29.84
C TYR A 365 0.35 2.06 -28.47
N VAL A 366 1.42 1.26 -28.43
CA VAL A 366 2.09 0.89 -27.17
C VAL A 366 2.69 2.13 -26.50
N PHE A 367 3.32 3.03 -27.27
CA PHE A 367 3.82 4.29 -26.72
C PHE A 367 2.67 5.11 -26.13
N ALA A 368 1.56 5.27 -26.85
CA ALA A 368 0.39 5.98 -26.36
C ALA A 368 -0.20 5.35 -25.09
N PHE A 369 -0.27 4.02 -25.02
CA PHE A 369 -0.76 3.28 -23.84
C PHE A 369 0.13 3.49 -22.61
N GLN A 370 1.44 3.33 -22.78
CA GLN A 370 2.39 3.57 -21.69
C GLN A 370 2.43 5.06 -21.30
N ALA A 371 2.49 5.96 -22.28
CA ALA A 371 2.47 7.41 -22.04
C ALA A 371 1.19 7.86 -21.33
N LEU A 372 0.03 7.28 -21.65
CA LEU A 372 -1.23 7.59 -21.00
C LEU A 372 -1.18 7.25 -19.49
N SER A 373 -0.54 6.13 -19.10
CA SER A 373 -0.35 5.81 -17.68
C SER A 373 0.44 6.88 -16.95
N PHE A 374 1.50 7.43 -17.56
CA PHE A 374 2.30 8.52 -17.00
C PHE A 374 1.53 9.85 -16.97
N VAL A 375 0.83 10.18 -18.06
CA VAL A 375 0.01 11.40 -18.17
C VAL A 375 -1.10 11.41 -17.12
N LEU A 376 -1.71 10.26 -16.82
CA LEU A 376 -2.72 10.12 -15.78
C LEU A 376 -2.12 10.05 -14.36
N ALA A 377 -0.88 9.60 -14.19
CA ALA A 377 -0.22 9.59 -12.89
C ALA A 377 0.06 11.01 -12.36
N VAL A 378 0.35 11.98 -13.23
CA VAL A 378 0.62 13.38 -12.83
C VAL A 378 -0.58 14.06 -12.15
N PRO A 379 -1.79 14.13 -12.73
CA PRO A 379 -2.94 14.74 -12.07
C PRO A 379 -3.36 13.97 -10.83
N LEU A 380 -3.13 12.64 -10.76
CA LEU A 380 -3.32 11.88 -9.51
C LEU A 380 -2.30 12.26 -8.43
N ALA A 381 -1.04 12.52 -8.79
CA ALA A 381 -0.04 13.01 -7.85
C ALA A 381 -0.42 14.37 -7.29
N LEU A 382 -0.92 15.27 -8.14
CA LEU A 382 -1.38 16.60 -7.75
C LEU A 382 -2.70 16.56 -6.94
N GLY A 383 -3.62 15.67 -7.30
CA GLY A 383 -4.92 15.54 -6.63
C GLY A 383 -4.84 14.92 -5.24
N PHE A 384 -3.85 14.04 -5.00
CA PHE A 384 -3.71 13.29 -3.75
C PHE A 384 -2.50 13.72 -2.90
N VAL A 385 -2.01 14.95 -3.05
CA VAL A 385 -0.88 15.48 -2.24
C VAL A 385 -1.14 15.34 -0.73
N GLY A 386 -2.40 15.46 -0.30
CA GLY A 386 -2.80 15.32 1.11
C GLY A 386 -3.00 13.88 1.60
N ASN A 387 -2.99 12.88 0.71
CA ASN A 387 -3.25 11.49 1.05
C ASN A 387 -2.33 10.54 0.24
N PRO A 388 -1.09 10.32 0.69
CA PRO A 388 -0.11 9.53 -0.05
C PRO A 388 -0.54 8.07 -0.24
N LEU A 389 -1.37 7.54 0.66
CA LEU A 389 -1.90 6.19 0.51
C LEU A 389 -2.90 6.10 -0.64
N ALA A 390 -3.85 7.04 -0.71
CA ALA A 390 -4.80 7.09 -1.82
C ALA A 390 -4.07 7.31 -3.15
N HIS A 391 -3.01 8.12 -3.15
CA HIS A 391 -2.12 8.27 -4.30
C HIS A 391 -1.48 6.94 -4.72
N CYS A 392 -0.83 6.23 -3.79
CA CYS A 392 -0.23 4.93 -4.07
C CYS A 392 -1.25 3.93 -4.63
N GLN A 393 -2.44 3.84 -4.01
CA GLN A 393 -3.51 2.98 -4.50
C GLN A 393 -3.96 3.36 -5.92
N ALA A 394 -4.08 4.65 -6.21
CA ALA A 394 -4.45 5.15 -7.53
C ALA A 394 -3.41 4.82 -8.59
N VAL A 395 -2.12 5.07 -8.29
CA VAL A 395 -1.01 4.80 -9.21
C VAL A 395 -0.91 3.31 -9.50
N VAL A 396 -1.07 2.45 -8.50
CA VAL A 396 -1.11 1.00 -8.67
C VAL A 396 -2.24 0.57 -9.57
N ALA A 397 -3.44 1.08 -9.28
CA ALA A 397 -4.60 0.78 -10.07
C ALA A 397 -4.39 1.17 -11.53
N LEU A 398 -3.80 2.35 -11.78
CA LEU A 398 -3.41 2.75 -13.13
C LEU A 398 -2.35 1.82 -13.74
N MET A 399 -1.30 1.45 -13.00
CA MET A 399 -0.26 0.55 -13.50
C MET A 399 -0.83 -0.81 -13.91
N VAL A 400 -1.71 -1.39 -13.09
CA VAL A 400 -2.39 -2.65 -13.39
C VAL A 400 -3.33 -2.52 -14.59
N LEU A 401 -4.08 -1.42 -14.68
CA LEU A 401 -4.97 -1.17 -15.82
C LEU A 401 -4.20 -0.99 -17.13
N PHE A 402 -3.07 -0.29 -17.12
CA PHE A 402 -2.29 -0.03 -18.32
C PHE A 402 -1.18 -1.06 -18.59
N GLN A 403 -1.11 -2.12 -17.80
CA GLN A 403 -0.19 -3.22 -18.05
C GLN A 403 -0.52 -3.89 -19.38
N GLN A 404 0.50 -4.20 -20.18
CA GLN A 404 0.32 -4.78 -21.53
C GLN A 404 -0.28 -6.21 -21.48
N SER A 405 0.03 -6.93 -20.41
CA SER A 405 -0.43 -8.30 -20.15
C SER A 405 -0.87 -8.38 -18.68
N PRO A 406 -2.04 -7.82 -18.33
CA PRO A 406 -2.52 -7.92 -16.97
C PRO A 406 -2.90 -9.38 -16.71
N SER A 407 -2.27 -9.99 -15.72
CA SER A 407 -2.58 -11.33 -15.26
C SER A 407 -3.80 -11.28 -14.35
N LEU A 408 -4.53 -12.40 -14.19
CA LEU A 408 -5.62 -12.45 -13.21
C LEU A 408 -5.13 -12.21 -11.78
N THR A 409 -3.87 -12.54 -11.51
CA THR A 409 -3.22 -12.27 -10.22
C THR A 409 -2.98 -10.79 -9.95
N ASP A 410 -2.79 -9.95 -10.97
CA ASP A 410 -2.64 -8.49 -10.81
C ASP A 410 -3.88 -7.86 -10.16
N PHE A 411 -5.06 -8.41 -10.45
CA PHE A 411 -6.34 -7.88 -9.96
C PHE A 411 -6.73 -8.37 -8.57
N ALA A 412 -5.99 -9.35 -8.01
CA ALA A 412 -6.22 -9.86 -6.66
C ALA A 412 -6.14 -8.75 -5.60
N PHE A 413 -5.35 -7.71 -5.86
CA PHE A 413 -5.22 -6.54 -5.01
C PHE A 413 -6.37 -5.54 -5.12
N LEU A 414 -7.04 -5.48 -6.27
CA LEU A 414 -8.06 -4.48 -6.56
C LEU A 414 -9.47 -4.95 -6.21
N GLN A 415 -9.71 -6.27 -6.13
CA GLN A 415 -11.07 -6.80 -6.16
C GLN A 415 -11.27 -8.09 -5.34
N VAL A 416 -12.14 -8.04 -4.33
CA VAL A 416 -12.60 -9.26 -3.61
C VAL A 416 -14.01 -9.72 -4.08
N GLY A 417 -14.86 -8.81 -4.56
CA GLY A 417 -16.29 -9.09 -4.80
C GLY A 417 -16.70 -9.42 -6.24
N ILE A 418 -16.53 -8.47 -7.17
CA ILE A 418 -17.04 -8.59 -8.56
C ILE A 418 -16.23 -9.61 -9.36
N THR A 419 -14.95 -9.76 -9.03
CA THR A 419 -14.03 -10.62 -9.77
C THR A 419 -14.22 -12.07 -9.42
N ALA A 420 -14.72 -12.43 -8.23
CA ALA A 420 -15.08 -13.82 -7.94
C ALA A 420 -16.13 -14.36 -8.93
N LEU A 421 -17.08 -13.52 -9.35
CA LEU A 421 -18.08 -13.87 -10.35
C LEU A 421 -17.46 -14.01 -11.75
N VAL A 422 -16.64 -13.05 -12.18
CA VAL A 422 -15.99 -13.09 -13.50
C VAL A 422 -14.92 -14.19 -13.57
N ALA A 423 -14.21 -14.44 -12.46
CA ALA A 423 -13.22 -15.51 -12.29
C ALA A 423 -13.83 -16.89 -12.50
N ALA A 424 -15.07 -17.11 -12.07
CA ALA A 424 -15.76 -18.38 -12.28
C ALA A 424 -16.14 -18.56 -13.76
N LEU A 425 -16.44 -17.47 -14.47
CA LEU A 425 -16.84 -17.49 -15.87
C LEU A 425 -15.66 -17.64 -16.84
N ILE A 426 -14.46 -17.15 -16.47
CA ILE A 426 -13.27 -17.18 -17.33
C ILE A 426 -12.84 -18.63 -17.67
N PRO A 427 -12.63 -19.56 -16.71
CA PRO A 427 -12.29 -20.95 -16.99
C PRO A 427 -13.35 -21.67 -17.82
N ILE A 428 -14.64 -21.35 -17.61
CA ILE A 428 -15.75 -21.92 -18.38
C ILE A 428 -15.66 -21.44 -19.83
N GLY A 429 -15.48 -20.13 -20.05
CA GLY A 429 -15.28 -19.56 -21.38
C GLY A 429 -14.03 -20.13 -22.07
N PHE A 430 -12.96 -20.35 -21.31
CA PHE A 430 -11.72 -20.94 -21.81
C PHE A 430 -11.87 -22.41 -22.20
N SER A 431 -12.50 -23.23 -21.37
CA SER A 431 -12.76 -24.64 -21.69
C SER A 431 -13.68 -24.77 -22.91
N LEU A 432 -14.68 -23.89 -23.05
CA LEU A 432 -15.52 -23.85 -24.25
C LEU A 432 -14.75 -23.43 -25.52
N TRP A 433 -13.73 -22.59 -25.38
CA TRP A 433 -12.87 -22.20 -26.50
C TRP A 433 -11.86 -23.28 -26.87
N ILE A 434 -11.01 -23.68 -25.92
CA ILE A 434 -9.90 -24.62 -26.14
C ILE A 434 -10.41 -26.04 -26.39
N ASP A 435 -11.29 -26.56 -25.53
CA ASP A 435 -11.64 -27.98 -25.56
C ASP A 435 -12.72 -28.29 -26.60
N ARG A 436 -13.60 -27.33 -26.90
CA ARG A 436 -14.72 -27.55 -27.82
C ARG A 436 -14.58 -26.87 -29.18
N GLY A 437 -13.62 -25.95 -29.33
CA GLY A 437 -13.49 -25.13 -30.54
C GLY A 437 -14.75 -24.34 -30.90
N SER A 438 -15.75 -24.31 -30.00
CA SER A 438 -17.13 -23.88 -30.31
C SER A 438 -17.31 -22.38 -30.14
N SER A 439 -16.33 -21.73 -29.53
CA SER A 439 -16.37 -20.30 -29.26
C SER A 439 -15.33 -19.59 -30.12
N PRO A 440 -15.67 -18.57 -30.90
CA PRO A 440 -14.66 -17.75 -31.55
C PRO A 440 -13.77 -17.08 -30.49
N PRO A 441 -12.49 -16.78 -30.79
CA PRO A 441 -11.58 -16.02 -29.90
C PRO A 441 -12.19 -14.71 -29.37
N ASN A 442 -13.23 -14.21 -30.07
CA ASN A 442 -14.09 -13.12 -29.67
C ASN A 442 -14.72 -13.26 -28.26
N VAL A 443 -14.98 -14.47 -27.75
CA VAL A 443 -15.61 -14.63 -26.41
C VAL A 443 -14.60 -14.49 -25.29
N ALA A 444 -13.40 -15.07 -25.42
CA ALA A 444 -12.31 -14.83 -24.46
C ALA A 444 -11.96 -13.34 -24.42
N TYR A 445 -11.92 -12.70 -25.59
CA TYR A 445 -11.78 -11.25 -25.72
C TYR A 445 -12.93 -10.48 -25.05
N ALA A 446 -14.18 -10.87 -25.26
CA ALA A 446 -15.34 -10.21 -24.65
C ALA A 446 -15.31 -10.32 -23.12
N LEU A 447 -14.99 -11.50 -22.58
CA LEU A 447 -14.87 -11.71 -21.13
C LEU A 447 -13.75 -10.86 -20.53
N GLN A 448 -12.61 -10.77 -21.21
CA GLN A 448 -11.49 -9.98 -20.71
C GLN A 448 -11.72 -8.47 -20.87
N SER A 449 -12.40 -8.05 -21.94
CA SER A 449 -12.82 -6.65 -22.13
C SER A 449 -13.81 -6.24 -21.04
N LEU A 450 -14.77 -7.11 -20.74
CA LEU A 450 -15.73 -6.94 -19.67
C LEU A 450 -15.02 -6.86 -18.30
N HIS A 451 -14.08 -7.77 -18.05
CA HIS A 451 -13.24 -7.74 -16.85
C HIS A 451 -12.46 -6.41 -16.72
N HIS A 452 -11.84 -5.95 -17.80
CA HIS A 452 -11.07 -4.70 -17.82
C HIS A 452 -11.99 -3.49 -17.61
N MET A 453 -13.14 -3.44 -18.27
CA MET A 453 -14.16 -2.40 -18.07
C MET A 453 -14.63 -2.33 -16.62
N PHE A 454 -14.95 -3.47 -15.99
CA PHE A 454 -15.33 -3.52 -14.58
C PHE A 454 -14.19 -3.10 -13.66
N SER A 455 -12.94 -3.42 -14.01
CA SER A 455 -11.77 -2.96 -13.28
C SER A 455 -11.62 -1.44 -13.35
N CYS A 456 -11.76 -0.84 -14.54
CA CYS A 456 -11.77 0.61 -14.72
C CYS A 456 -12.89 1.29 -13.92
N LEU A 457 -14.11 0.76 -13.97
CA LEU A 457 -15.25 1.30 -13.21
C LEU A 457 -15.01 1.23 -11.71
N LEU A 458 -14.49 0.10 -11.22
CA LEU A 458 -14.21 -0.05 -9.79
C LEU A 458 -13.10 0.89 -9.34
N VAL A 459 -12.02 1.01 -10.10
CA VAL A 459 -10.94 1.95 -9.82
C VAL A 459 -11.49 3.38 -9.82
N GLY A 460 -12.31 3.74 -10.81
CA GLY A 460 -12.99 5.04 -10.89
C GLY A 460 -13.85 5.34 -9.66
N GLU A 461 -14.73 4.41 -9.25
CA GLU A 461 -15.56 4.59 -8.05
C GLU A 461 -14.73 4.61 -6.77
N THR A 462 -13.68 3.80 -6.66
CA THR A 462 -12.78 3.80 -5.50
C THR A 462 -12.08 5.14 -5.36
N LEU A 463 -11.58 5.70 -6.46
CA LEU A 463 -10.98 7.04 -6.49
C LEU A 463 -12.01 8.12 -6.19
N ARG A 464 -13.22 8.01 -6.75
CA ARG A 464 -14.32 8.94 -6.47
C ARG A 464 -14.68 8.96 -4.99
N VAL A 465 -14.81 7.80 -4.35
CA VAL A 465 -15.07 7.67 -2.92
C VAL A 465 -13.91 8.24 -2.10
N ALA A 466 -12.66 8.00 -2.50
CA ALA A 466 -11.49 8.57 -1.83
C ALA A 466 -11.50 10.10 -1.87
N VAL A 467 -11.77 10.70 -3.04
CA VAL A 467 -11.88 12.16 -3.23
C VAL A 467 -13.05 12.73 -2.42
N GLN A 468 -14.24 12.11 -2.50
CA GLN A 468 -15.40 12.55 -1.72
C GLN A 468 -15.14 12.49 -0.21
N ARG A 469 -14.42 11.46 0.24
CA ARG A 469 -14.03 11.34 1.65
C ARG A 469 -13.10 12.47 2.07
N GLN A 470 -12.10 12.81 1.24
CA GLN A 470 -11.21 13.93 1.50
C GLN A 470 -11.99 15.26 1.57
N GLN A 471 -12.88 15.52 0.61
CA GLN A 471 -13.71 16.73 0.61
C GLN A 471 -14.57 16.85 1.87
N ARG A 472 -15.12 15.74 2.38
CA ARG A 472 -15.90 15.75 3.64
C ARG A 472 -15.02 16.11 4.84
N TYR A 473 -13.78 15.63 4.91
CA TYR A 473 -12.85 16.00 5.97
C TYR A 473 -12.52 17.49 5.93
N GLU A 474 -12.25 18.04 4.75
CA GLU A 474 -12.00 19.48 4.57
C GLU A 474 -13.22 20.32 4.98
N GLN A 475 -14.43 19.92 4.57
CA GLN A 475 -15.66 20.59 4.99
C GLN A 475 -15.87 20.54 6.50
N GLN A 476 -15.62 19.40 7.14
CA GLN A 476 -15.72 19.27 8.60
C GLN A 476 -14.74 20.19 9.32
N GLN A 477 -13.50 20.30 8.83
CA GLN A 477 -12.51 21.22 9.38
C GLN A 477 -12.95 22.68 9.25
N LEU A 478 -13.51 23.08 8.10
CA LEU A 478 -14.04 24.43 7.90
C LEU A 478 -15.20 24.75 8.84
N VAL A 479 -16.15 23.82 9.01
CA VAL A 479 -17.27 23.99 9.95
C VAL A 479 -16.77 24.12 11.38
N GLN A 480 -15.80 23.28 11.79
CA GLN A 480 -15.21 23.36 13.12
C GLN A 480 -14.48 24.69 13.35
N GLN A 481 -13.77 25.20 12.33
CA GLN A 481 -13.12 26.50 12.39
C GLN A 481 -14.13 27.65 12.52
N GLN A 482 -15.25 27.59 11.79
CA GLN A 482 -16.33 28.57 11.90
C GLN A 482 -16.97 28.56 13.29
N LEU A 483 -17.21 27.39 13.86
CA LEU A 483 -17.74 27.26 15.22
C LEU A 483 -16.80 27.86 16.27
N LEU A 484 -15.49 27.61 16.15
CA LEU A 484 -14.49 28.22 17.03
C LEU A 484 -14.48 29.75 16.91
N GLN A 485 -14.59 30.28 15.69
CA GLN A 485 -14.69 31.74 15.48
C GLN A 485 -15.97 32.32 16.08
N GLN A 486 -17.11 31.62 16.00
CA GLN A 486 -18.36 32.06 16.62
C GLN A 486 -18.26 32.07 18.15
N GLN A 487 -17.66 31.03 18.74
CA GLN A 487 -17.41 30.98 20.18
C GLN A 487 -16.48 32.11 20.64
N GLN A 488 -15.44 32.43 19.87
CA GLN A 488 -14.56 33.57 20.16
C GLN A 488 -15.32 34.90 20.10
N LYS A 489 -16.17 35.11 19.09
CA LYS A 489 -17.02 36.30 18.99
C LYS A 489 -17.98 36.42 20.18
N GLN A 490 -18.58 35.31 20.62
CA GLN A 490 -19.46 35.29 21.79
C GLN A 490 -18.74 35.57 23.10
N LYS A 491 -17.43 35.31 23.21
CA LYS A 491 -16.63 35.64 24.39
C LYS A 491 -16.20 37.11 24.44
N LEU A 492 -16.24 37.81 23.30
CA LEU A 492 -15.88 39.23 23.20
C LEU A 492 -17.08 40.17 23.42
N LEU A 493 -18.29 39.67 23.22
CA LEU A 493 -19.54 40.33 23.58
C LEU A 493 -19.86 40.06 25.05
#